data_AF-A0A5J4Y9Z0-F1
#
_entry.id   AF-A0A5J4Y9Z0-F1
#
_cell.length_a   1.000
_cell.length_b   1.000
_cell.length_c   1.000
_cell.angle_alpha   90.00
_cell.angle_beta   90.00
_cell.angle_gamma   90.00
#
_symmetry.space_group_name_H-M   'P 1'
#
loop_
_entity.id
_entity.type
_entity.pdbx_description
1 polymer ?
#
loop_
_entity_poly.entity_id
_entity_poly.type
_entity_poly.pdbx_seq_one_letter_code
_entity_poly.pdbx_strand_id
1 'polypeptide(L)'
;MMHGLMSAPFVYSNPQERYLNRDNISVVLAELKETLLGDNRIVCNLSASGLTLDCVSVLPAQLKPLKHVYALDLSLNRIRATWQQLLPVVKSFLDGNVVQYLDLSMNYLPALQTLQEDTHLLKSYRSFGERLSFGLDGNPLTGNEELDHWIKAGRRFKQEAYGYQYSVYEQ
;
A
#
# COMPACT_ATOMS: atom_id res chain seq x y z
N MET A 1 -1.14 28.20 14.50
CA MET A 1 -0.21 27.08 14.78
C MET A 1 0.46 26.72 13.47
N MET A 2 1.77 26.95 13.37
CA MET A 2 2.57 26.60 12.20
C MET A 2 2.61 25.07 12.08
N HIS A 3 1.95 24.51 11.07
CA HIS A 3 2.29 23.16 10.62
C HIS A 3 3.74 23.22 10.16
N GLY A 4 4.63 22.59 10.93
CA GLY A 4 6.00 22.35 10.49
C GLY A 4 5.93 21.69 9.12
N LEU A 5 6.64 22.27 8.15
CA LEU A 5 6.88 21.68 6.85
C LEU A 5 7.49 20.29 7.08
N MET A 6 6.66 19.24 7.14
CA MET A 6 7.17 17.89 7.03
C MET A 6 7.83 17.83 5.66
N SER A 7 9.13 17.58 5.62
CA SER A 7 9.86 17.36 4.38
C SER A 7 9.11 16.32 3.56
N ALA A 8 8.93 16.59 2.26
CA ALA A 8 8.27 15.64 1.35
C ALA A 8 8.93 14.26 1.49
N PRO A 9 8.14 13.17 1.51
CA PRO A 9 8.69 11.84 1.67
C PRO A 9 9.65 11.52 0.51
N PHE A 10 10.75 10.84 0.82
CA PHE A 10 11.64 10.34 -0.21
C PHE A 10 10.98 9.14 -0.89
N VAL A 11 10.83 9.19 -2.20
CA VAL A 11 10.25 8.09 -2.98
C VAL A 11 11.38 7.23 -3.53
N TYR A 12 11.49 6.02 -3.01
CA TYR A 12 12.26 4.97 -3.65
C TYR A 12 11.36 4.31 -4.69
N SER A 13 11.73 4.43 -5.96
CA SER A 13 11.09 3.70 -7.06
C SER A 13 12.05 2.62 -7.52
N ASN A 14 11.56 1.39 -7.69
CA ASN A 14 12.31 0.27 -8.27
C ASN A 14 13.04 0.73 -9.56
N PRO A 15 14.37 0.97 -9.51
CA PRO A 15 15.05 1.79 -10.52
C PRO A 15 15.26 1.07 -11.85
N GLN A 16 14.90 -0.22 -11.95
CA GLN A 16 15.22 -1.05 -13.10
C GLN A 16 13.98 -1.54 -13.87
N GLU A 17 12.77 -1.10 -13.48
CA GLU A 17 11.49 -1.56 -14.07
C GLU A 17 11.41 -3.10 -14.20
N ARG A 18 12.12 -3.81 -13.33
CA ARG A 18 12.23 -5.26 -13.40
C ARG A 18 10.95 -5.89 -12.89
N TYR A 19 10.53 -6.95 -13.57
CA TYR A 19 9.65 -7.94 -12.97
C TYR A 19 10.30 -8.51 -11.72
N LEU A 20 9.69 -8.26 -10.57
CA LEU A 20 10.15 -8.70 -9.27
C LEU A 20 9.55 -10.06 -8.91
N ASN A 21 10.40 -10.95 -8.43
CA ASN A 21 10.06 -12.28 -7.97
C ASN A 21 10.88 -12.60 -6.71
N ARG A 22 10.75 -13.83 -6.20
CA ARG A 22 11.46 -14.24 -4.98
C ARG A 22 12.99 -14.20 -5.10
N ASP A 23 13.52 -14.32 -6.31
CA ASP A 23 14.97 -14.44 -6.54
C ASP A 23 15.65 -13.07 -6.59
N ASN A 24 14.94 -12.02 -7.01
CA ASN A 24 15.53 -10.70 -7.21
C ASN A 24 14.98 -9.60 -6.28
N ILE A 25 13.89 -9.84 -5.53
CA ILE A 25 13.33 -8.85 -4.61
C ILE A 25 14.32 -8.42 -3.53
N SER A 26 15.16 -9.35 -3.07
CA SER A 26 16.20 -9.07 -2.06
C SER A 26 17.23 -8.06 -2.55
N VAL A 27 17.52 -8.02 -3.85
CA VAL A 27 18.44 -7.05 -4.48
C VAL A 27 17.83 -5.66 -4.43
N VAL A 28 16.57 -5.51 -4.84
CA VAL A 28 15.84 -4.24 -4.76
C VAL A 28 15.76 -3.74 -3.32
N LEU A 29 15.52 -4.63 -2.35
CA LEU A 29 15.51 -4.23 -0.95
C LEU A 29 16.90 -3.90 -0.39
N ALA A 30 17.97 -4.44 -0.97
CA ALA A 30 19.34 -4.03 -0.65
C ALA A 30 19.65 -2.64 -1.22
N GLU A 31 19.24 -2.36 -2.45
CA GLU A 31 19.35 -1.00 -3.03
C GLU A 31 18.53 0.01 -2.20
N LEU A 32 17.31 -0.35 -1.80
CA LEU A 32 16.50 0.46 -0.89
C LEU A 32 17.29 0.77 0.39
N LYS A 33 17.94 -0.22 1.02
CA LYS A 33 18.78 -0.04 2.22
C LYS A 33 19.88 0.98 2.02
N GLU A 34 20.56 0.95 0.88
CA GLU A 34 21.65 1.87 0.55
C GLU A 34 21.14 3.31 0.33
N THR A 35 19.90 3.46 -0.14
CA THR A 35 19.24 4.76 -0.29
C THR A 35 18.68 5.34 1.01
N LEU A 36 18.64 4.57 2.12
CA LEU A 36 18.20 5.04 3.42
C LEU A 36 19.26 5.98 4.04
N LEU A 37 19.20 7.27 3.71
CA LEU A 37 20.00 8.31 4.34
C LEU A 37 19.11 9.22 5.22
N GLY A 38 19.39 9.25 6.51
CA GLY A 38 18.74 10.12 7.50
C GLY A 38 17.38 9.65 8.02
N ASP A 39 16.71 10.50 8.80
CA ASP A 39 15.40 10.22 9.45
C ASP A 39 14.19 10.43 8.52
N ASN A 40 14.38 10.27 7.21
CA ASN A 40 13.33 10.57 6.23
C ASN A 40 12.25 9.49 6.22
N ARG A 41 10.99 9.92 6.02
CA ARG A 41 9.88 9.02 5.69
C ARG A 41 10.05 8.54 4.27
N ILE A 42 10.04 7.22 4.07
CA ILE A 42 10.28 6.64 2.75
C ILE A 42 9.03 5.98 2.20
N VAL A 43 8.74 6.32 0.96
CA VAL A 43 7.71 5.66 0.16
C VAL A 43 8.42 4.65 -0.69
N CYS A 44 8.19 3.38 -0.41
CA CYS A 44 8.69 2.29 -1.23
C CYS A 44 7.67 2.02 -2.33
N ASN A 45 7.98 2.46 -3.54
CA ASN A 45 7.14 2.25 -4.71
C ASN A 45 7.60 0.98 -5.44
N LEU A 46 6.82 -0.09 -5.27
CA LEU A 46 6.94 -1.36 -5.98
C LEU A 46 5.70 -1.61 -6.86
N SER A 47 5.01 -0.54 -7.25
CA SER A 47 3.90 -0.65 -8.20
C SER A 47 4.39 -1.17 -9.54
N ALA A 48 3.49 -1.79 -10.32
CA ALA A 48 3.78 -2.27 -11.67
C ALA A 48 4.97 -3.25 -11.80
N SER A 49 5.42 -3.83 -10.69
CA SER A 49 6.63 -4.66 -10.63
C SER A 49 6.34 -6.15 -10.86
N GLY A 50 5.09 -6.52 -11.15
CA GLY A 50 4.68 -7.91 -11.41
C GLY A 50 4.73 -8.85 -10.22
N LEU A 51 4.76 -8.32 -8.99
CA LEU A 51 4.82 -9.09 -7.75
C LEU A 51 3.60 -10.01 -7.59
N THR A 52 3.86 -11.23 -7.12
CA THR A 52 2.82 -12.21 -6.77
C THR A 52 2.57 -12.24 -5.26
N LEU A 53 1.47 -12.87 -4.83
CA LEU A 53 1.16 -13.06 -3.41
C LEU A 53 2.32 -13.73 -2.65
N ASP A 54 2.93 -14.75 -3.26
CA ASP A 54 4.06 -15.48 -2.68
C ASP A 54 5.30 -14.61 -2.46
N CYS A 55 5.52 -13.62 -3.33
CA CYS A 55 6.62 -12.68 -3.17
C CYS A 55 6.28 -11.64 -2.09
N VAL A 56 5.06 -11.09 -2.13
CA VAL A 56 4.62 -10.06 -1.17
C VAL A 56 4.53 -10.60 0.25
N SER A 57 4.18 -11.87 0.43
CA SER A 57 4.05 -12.50 1.76
C SER A 57 5.34 -12.52 2.57
N VAL A 58 6.51 -12.44 1.92
CA VAL A 58 7.82 -12.44 2.60
C VAL A 58 8.40 -11.04 2.81
N LEU A 59 7.83 -10.02 2.14
CA LEU A 59 8.29 -8.63 2.25
C LEU A 59 8.25 -8.07 3.69
N PRO A 60 7.22 -8.33 4.52
CA PRO A 60 7.17 -7.78 5.88
C PRO A 60 8.44 -8.09 6.69
N ALA A 61 8.94 -9.33 6.61
CA ALA A 61 10.15 -9.74 7.33
C ALA A 61 11.41 -9.02 6.83
N GLN A 62 11.47 -8.68 5.54
CA GLN A 62 12.62 -8.03 4.92
C GLN A 62 12.60 -6.50 5.09
N LEU A 63 11.41 -5.90 5.16
CA LEU A 63 11.21 -4.46 5.32
C LEU A 63 11.22 -4.01 6.80
N LYS A 64 10.77 -4.86 7.72
CA LYS A 64 10.70 -4.53 9.15
C LYS A 64 12.03 -4.00 9.75
N PRO A 65 13.21 -4.54 9.40
CA PRO A 65 14.48 -4.02 9.88
C PRO A 65 14.80 -2.60 9.40
N LEU A 66 14.17 -2.13 8.33
CA LEU A 66 14.48 -0.84 7.69
C LEU A 66 13.95 0.35 8.49
N LYS A 67 12.96 0.17 9.38
CA LYS A 67 12.34 1.16 10.31
C LYS A 67 11.82 2.48 9.72
N HIS A 68 12.14 2.82 8.48
CA HIS A 68 11.86 4.11 7.85
C HIS A 68 10.83 4.04 6.71
N VAL A 69 10.36 2.84 6.35
CA VAL A 69 9.35 2.66 5.30
C VAL A 69 8.01 3.13 5.84
N TYR A 70 7.57 4.29 5.37
CA TYR A 70 6.35 4.96 5.78
C TYR A 70 5.14 4.44 5.01
N ALA A 71 5.28 4.35 3.68
CA ALA A 71 4.24 3.87 2.78
C ALA A 71 4.81 2.84 1.81
N LEU A 72 3.99 1.85 1.45
CA LEU A 72 4.34 0.84 0.45
C LEU A 72 3.25 0.79 -0.62
N ASP A 73 3.67 1.09 -1.85
CA ASP A 73 2.81 1.01 -3.02
C ASP A 73 3.03 -0.34 -3.70
N LEU A 74 2.04 -1.24 -3.58
CA LEU A 74 1.99 -2.53 -4.28
C LEU A 74 0.91 -2.53 -5.36
N SER A 75 0.46 -1.35 -5.81
CA SER A 75 -0.56 -1.26 -6.83
C SER A 75 -0.10 -1.85 -8.18
N LEU A 76 -1.05 -2.24 -9.02
CA LEU A 76 -0.79 -2.69 -10.39
C LEU A 76 0.18 -3.91 -10.46
N ASN A 77 0.10 -4.81 -9.50
CA ASN A 77 0.91 -6.04 -9.46
C ASN A 77 0.07 -7.27 -9.88
N ARG A 78 0.68 -8.46 -9.77
CA ARG A 78 0.05 -9.75 -10.11
C ARG A 78 -0.42 -10.50 -8.86
N ILE A 79 -0.78 -9.78 -7.80
CA ILE A 79 -1.23 -10.38 -6.54
C ILE A 79 -2.62 -10.96 -6.78
N ARG A 80 -2.72 -12.30 -6.73
CA ARG A 80 -3.97 -13.05 -6.78
C ARG A 80 -4.16 -13.78 -5.45
N ALA A 81 -5.29 -13.56 -4.80
CA ALA A 81 -5.61 -14.13 -3.49
C ALA A 81 -7.12 -14.12 -3.28
N THR A 82 -7.64 -14.99 -2.41
CA THR A 82 -8.94 -14.74 -1.76
C THR A 82 -8.79 -13.70 -0.64
N TRP A 83 -9.91 -13.14 -0.16
CA TRP A 83 -9.88 -12.23 0.99
C TRP A 83 -9.29 -12.88 2.25
N GLN A 84 -9.53 -14.17 2.46
CA GLN A 84 -8.97 -14.93 3.57
C GLN A 84 -7.45 -15.12 3.41
N GLN A 85 -6.96 -15.38 2.21
CA GLN A 85 -5.52 -15.54 1.93
C GLN A 85 -4.75 -14.22 2.04
N LEU A 86 -5.37 -13.10 1.66
CA LEU A 86 -4.73 -11.80 1.66
C LEU A 86 -4.64 -11.18 3.07
N LEU A 87 -5.59 -11.47 3.96
CA LEU A 87 -5.69 -10.81 5.26
C LEU A 87 -4.43 -10.99 6.14
N PRO A 88 -3.82 -12.20 6.25
CA PRO A 88 -2.56 -12.37 6.99
C PRO A 88 -1.40 -11.53 6.44
N VAL A 89 -1.35 -11.33 5.12
CA VAL A 89 -0.34 -10.49 4.46
C VAL A 89 -0.53 -9.03 4.86
N VAL A 90 -1.76 -8.52 4.75
CA VAL A 90 -2.11 -7.15 5.16
C VAL A 90 -1.79 -6.91 6.64
N LYS A 91 -2.18 -7.84 7.52
CA LYS A 91 -1.85 -7.78 8.95
C LYS A 91 -0.34 -7.71 9.19
N SER A 92 0.43 -8.53 8.49
CA SER A 92 1.89 -8.55 8.63
C SER A 92 2.54 -7.21 8.30
N PHE A 93 1.95 -6.43 7.39
CA PHE A 93 2.38 -5.06 7.11
C PHE A 93 1.88 -4.05 8.14
N LEU A 94 0.57 -4.00 8.40
CA LEU A 94 -0.07 -2.90 9.12
C LEU A 94 -0.13 -3.12 10.64
N ASP A 95 -0.47 -4.31 11.12
CA ASP A 95 -0.41 -4.65 12.56
C ASP A 95 1.04 -4.89 12.99
N GLY A 96 1.86 -5.41 12.07
CA GLY A 96 3.30 -5.56 12.27
C GLY A 96 4.06 -4.23 12.34
N ASN A 97 3.39 -3.10 12.08
CA ASN A 97 3.95 -1.75 11.97
C ASN A 97 5.18 -1.70 11.04
N VAL A 98 5.13 -2.48 9.96
CA VAL A 98 6.17 -2.44 8.92
C VAL A 98 6.01 -1.18 8.07
N VAL A 99 4.75 -0.80 7.81
CA VAL A 99 4.39 0.43 7.11
C VAL A 99 3.18 1.08 7.77
N GLN A 100 3.02 2.39 7.58
CA GLN A 100 1.82 3.11 8.03
C GLN A 100 0.70 3.03 7.02
N TYR A 101 1.03 3.07 5.72
CA TYR A 101 0.09 3.02 4.60
C TYR A 101 0.46 1.94 3.60
N LEU A 102 -0.54 1.22 3.09
CA LEU A 102 -0.40 0.14 2.12
C LEU A 102 -1.43 0.31 0.99
N ASP A 103 -0.96 0.33 -0.25
CA ASP A 103 -1.83 0.30 -1.44
C ASP A 103 -1.74 -1.06 -2.14
N LEU A 104 -2.91 -1.69 -2.32
CA LEU A 104 -3.08 -2.95 -3.03
C LEU A 104 -4.02 -2.81 -4.23
N SER A 105 -4.35 -1.57 -4.64
CA SER A 105 -5.21 -1.29 -5.79
C SER A 105 -4.68 -1.92 -7.09
N MET A 106 -5.57 -2.14 -8.06
CA MET A 106 -5.23 -2.69 -9.39
C MET A 106 -4.49 -4.04 -9.39
N ASN A 107 -4.68 -4.87 -8.37
CA ASN A 107 -4.22 -6.26 -8.37
C ASN A 107 -5.32 -7.22 -8.87
N TYR A 108 -5.02 -8.52 -8.96
CA TYR A 108 -5.97 -9.56 -9.36
C TYR A 108 -6.74 -10.11 -8.15
N LEU A 109 -7.28 -9.19 -7.34
CA LEU A 109 -8.09 -9.50 -6.17
C LEU A 109 -9.55 -9.76 -6.56
N PRO A 110 -10.36 -10.42 -5.72
CA PRO A 110 -11.78 -10.59 -5.95
C PRO A 110 -12.47 -9.21 -6.01
N ALA A 111 -13.64 -9.16 -6.64
CA ALA A 111 -14.44 -7.94 -6.65
C ALA A 111 -14.75 -7.48 -5.21
N LEU A 112 -14.64 -6.17 -4.92
CA LEU A 112 -14.85 -5.61 -3.58
C LEU A 112 -16.23 -5.95 -2.99
N GLN A 113 -17.23 -6.13 -3.84
CA GLN A 113 -18.58 -6.54 -3.45
C GLN A 113 -18.56 -7.90 -2.73
N THR A 114 -17.70 -8.83 -3.15
CA THR A 114 -17.60 -10.15 -2.52
C THR A 114 -17.00 -10.09 -1.11
N LEU A 115 -16.27 -9.01 -0.77
CA LEU A 115 -15.81 -8.81 0.61
C LEU A 115 -16.98 -8.52 1.56
N GLN A 116 -18.05 -7.90 1.06
CA GLN A 116 -19.23 -7.54 1.85
C GLN A 116 -20.08 -8.75 2.25
N GLU A 117 -19.90 -9.88 1.56
CA GLU A 117 -20.59 -11.15 1.84
C GLU A 117 -20.09 -11.81 3.14
N ASP A 118 -18.88 -11.48 3.59
CA ASP A 118 -18.29 -11.96 4.85
C ASP A 118 -18.07 -10.79 5.82
N THR A 119 -19.04 -10.58 6.71
CA THR A 119 -19.02 -9.49 7.69
C THR A 119 -17.81 -9.50 8.62
N HIS A 120 -17.24 -10.67 8.92
CA HIS A 120 -16.05 -10.79 9.75
C HIS A 120 -14.79 -10.35 9.02
N LEU A 121 -14.64 -10.75 7.76
CA LEU A 121 -13.55 -10.27 6.91
C LEU A 121 -13.67 -8.79 6.64
N LEU A 122 -14.86 -8.30 6.26
CA LEU A 122 -15.10 -6.89 6.02
C LEU A 122 -14.68 -6.06 7.24
N LYS A 123 -15.14 -6.44 8.43
CA LYS A 123 -14.76 -5.77 9.69
C LYS A 123 -13.24 -5.79 9.92
N SER A 124 -12.59 -6.92 9.61
CA SER A 124 -11.13 -7.06 9.77
C SER A 124 -10.34 -6.17 8.81
N TYR A 125 -10.83 -5.94 7.60
CA TYR A 125 -10.20 -5.00 6.67
C TYR A 125 -10.53 -3.55 7.02
N ARG A 126 -11.78 -3.26 7.39
CA ARG A 126 -12.22 -1.91 7.80
C ARG A 126 -11.51 -1.42 9.06
N SER A 127 -11.04 -2.30 9.94
CA SER A 127 -10.26 -1.88 11.12
C SER A 127 -8.93 -1.20 10.79
N PHE A 128 -8.42 -1.35 9.57
CA PHE A 128 -7.25 -0.60 9.12
C PHE A 128 -7.59 0.86 8.72
N GLY A 129 -8.86 1.20 8.57
CA GLY A 129 -9.31 2.51 8.15
C GLY A 129 -8.66 2.93 6.83
N GLU A 130 -8.26 4.19 6.73
CA GLU A 130 -7.65 4.75 5.52
C GLU A 130 -6.17 4.34 5.31
N ARG A 131 -5.59 3.53 6.20
CA ARG A 131 -4.22 3.03 6.07
C ARG A 131 -4.09 1.95 4.99
N LEU A 132 -5.20 1.36 4.57
CA LEU A 132 -5.26 0.30 3.57
C LEU A 132 -6.10 0.76 2.39
N SER A 133 -5.50 0.76 1.21
CA SER A 133 -6.19 1.04 -0.05
C SER A 133 -6.39 -0.22 -0.88
N PHE A 134 -7.62 -0.39 -1.35
CA PHE A 134 -7.95 -1.25 -2.49
C PHE A 134 -8.51 -0.46 -3.68
N GLY A 135 -8.83 0.82 -3.48
CA GLY A 135 -9.53 1.66 -4.44
C GLY A 135 -8.58 2.49 -5.30
N LEU A 136 -9.13 2.97 -6.41
CA LEU A 136 -8.45 3.88 -7.33
C LEU A 136 -8.77 5.32 -6.93
N ASP A 137 -7.74 6.15 -6.77
CA ASP A 137 -7.88 7.56 -6.39
C ASP A 137 -8.63 8.38 -7.45
N GLY A 138 -8.52 8.01 -8.72
CA GLY A 138 -9.20 8.65 -9.85
C GLY A 138 -10.67 8.26 -10.06
N ASN A 139 -11.22 7.32 -9.27
CA ASN A 139 -12.63 6.96 -9.41
C ASN A 139 -13.54 8.00 -8.73
N PRO A 140 -14.69 8.38 -9.34
CA PRO A 140 -15.69 9.20 -8.66
C PRO A 140 -16.34 8.43 -7.51
N LEU A 141 -16.83 9.15 -6.50
CA LEU A 141 -17.66 8.55 -5.46
C LEU A 141 -18.96 8.05 -6.06
N THR A 142 -19.38 6.88 -5.62
CA THR A 142 -20.50 6.11 -6.17
C THR A 142 -21.78 6.25 -5.34
N GLY A 143 -21.67 6.73 -4.10
CA GLY A 143 -22.76 6.74 -3.12
C GLY A 143 -22.91 5.40 -2.38
N ASN A 144 -22.17 4.35 -2.77
CA ASN A 144 -22.06 3.13 -1.99
C ASN A 144 -20.96 3.29 -0.94
N GLU A 145 -21.33 3.27 0.35
CA GLU A 145 -20.41 3.55 1.45
C GLU A 145 -19.14 2.68 1.43
N GLU A 146 -19.27 1.40 1.12
CA GLU A 146 -18.14 0.46 1.13
C GLU A 146 -17.20 0.68 -0.05
N LEU A 147 -17.73 0.90 -1.26
CA LEU A 147 -16.89 1.24 -2.41
C LEU A 147 -16.22 2.60 -2.23
N ASP A 148 -16.97 3.59 -1.72
CA ASP A 148 -16.50 4.94 -1.49
C ASP A 148 -15.40 4.98 -0.41
N HIS A 149 -15.49 4.13 0.61
CA HIS A 149 -14.43 3.97 1.59
C HIS A 149 -13.10 3.61 0.93
N TRP A 150 -13.08 2.61 0.04
CA TRP A 150 -11.85 2.17 -0.62
C TRP A 150 -11.31 3.22 -1.59
N ILE A 151 -12.19 3.97 -2.28
CA ILE A 151 -11.80 5.10 -3.13
C ILE A 151 -11.14 6.20 -2.30
N LYS A 152 -11.75 6.59 -1.17
CA LYS A 152 -11.18 7.58 -0.24
C LYS A 152 -9.85 7.12 0.34
N ALA A 153 -9.72 5.84 0.70
CA ALA A 153 -8.45 5.27 1.15
C ALA A 153 -7.36 5.33 0.07
N GLY A 154 -7.72 5.12 -1.20
CA GLY A 154 -6.81 5.31 -2.35
C GLY A 154 -6.31 6.76 -2.45
N ARG A 155 -7.23 7.73 -2.38
CA ARG A 155 -6.87 9.17 -2.35
C ARG A 155 -5.99 9.50 -1.15
N ARG A 156 -6.32 8.98 0.04
CA ARG A 156 -5.53 9.16 1.25
C ARG A 156 -4.11 8.61 1.08
N PHE A 157 -3.97 7.42 0.51
CA PHE A 157 -2.67 6.85 0.21
C PHE A 157 -1.86 7.78 -0.70
N LYS A 158 -2.44 8.27 -1.80
CA LYS A 158 -1.74 9.15 -2.75
C LYS A 158 -1.37 10.51 -2.12
N GLN A 159 -2.22 11.06 -1.26
CA GLN A 159 -1.91 12.26 -0.49
C GLN A 159 -0.71 12.03 0.45
N GLU A 160 -0.74 10.94 1.22
CA GLU A 160 0.27 10.67 2.24
C GLU A 160 1.61 10.19 1.64
N ALA A 161 1.55 9.37 0.58
CA ALA A 161 2.73 8.80 -0.05
C ALA A 161 3.38 9.75 -1.06
N TYR A 162 2.60 10.50 -1.83
CA TYR A 162 3.12 11.29 -2.95
C TYR A 162 2.83 12.79 -2.85
N GLY A 163 2.16 13.24 -1.77
CA GLY A 163 1.87 14.65 -1.56
C GLY A 163 0.78 15.21 -2.48
N TYR A 164 -0.04 14.37 -3.11
CA TYR A 164 -1.16 14.83 -3.93
C TYR A 164 -2.15 15.66 -3.09
N GLN A 165 -2.54 16.80 -3.64
CA GLN A 165 -3.55 17.67 -3.03
C GLN A 165 -4.87 17.49 -3.77
N TYR A 166 -5.87 16.96 -3.06
CA TYR A 166 -7.24 16.88 -3.56
C TYR A 166 -8.03 18.08 -3.05
N SER A 167 -8.90 18.64 -3.89
CA SER A 167 -9.75 19.76 -3.48
C SER A 167 -10.78 19.30 -2.43
N VAL A 168 -11.28 20.23 -1.60
CA VAL A 168 -12.24 19.93 -0.53
C VAL A 168 -13.57 19.36 -1.06
N TYR A 169 -13.83 19.50 -2.36
CA TYR A 169 -15.03 19.00 -3.04
C TYR A 169 -14.89 17.53 -3.50
N GLU A 170 -13.70 16.95 -3.37
CA GLU A 170 -13.37 15.59 -3.82
C GLU A 170 -13.10 14.65 -2.63
N GLN A 171 -13.48 15.02 -1.40
CA GLN A 171 -13.24 14.22 -0.18
C GLN A 171 -14.51 13.54 0.35
#